data_AF-V6TLF5-F1
#
_entry.id   AF-V6TLF5-F1
#
_cell.length_a   1.000
_cell.length_b   1.000
_cell.length_c   1.000
_cell.angle_alpha   90.00
_cell.angle_beta   90.00
_cell.angle_gamma   90.00
#
_symmetry.space_group_name_H-M   'P 1'
#
loop_
_entity.id
_entity.type
_entity.pdbx_description
1 polymer ?
#
loop_
_entity_poly.entity_id
_entity_poly.type
_entity_poly.pdbx_seq_one_letter_code
_entity_poly.pdbx_strand_id
1 'polypeptide(L)'
;MCTLTLDIDVVFQLVGSATKSIPGTAYGVLLGARSSETETRASEFLQVSRLGDNTAPLQSTLRALCGDSDPVAYFVTVPDHLYLRDDTFQNTCKNCVRNLVEGNCVVDFVFLLTLDPYMLEFGILDFKAFTLDAETKEFVEASVEISSDSYEMKQLLTLLRDTPGAEFLVKSPLPNCNALTETLETYKKLMQEHSNKIIKKVLQDKLNVLRKVKDSILAFLGQ
;
A
#
# COMPACT_ATOMS: atom_id res chain seq x y z
N MET A 1 4.52 17.99 6.58
CA MET A 1 3.97 16.66 6.23
C MET A 1 4.24 16.45 4.75
N CYS A 2 4.93 15.38 4.38
CA CYS A 2 5.33 15.10 3.00
C CYS A 2 4.35 14.09 2.38
N THR A 3 3.94 14.31 1.14
CA THR A 3 3.06 13.40 0.38
C THR A 3 3.91 12.47 -0.48
N LEU A 4 3.58 11.18 -0.47
CA LEU A 4 4.13 10.20 -1.41
C LEU A 4 3.21 10.08 -2.62
N THR A 5 3.67 10.56 -3.77
CA THR A 5 2.96 10.46 -5.05
C THR A 5 3.41 9.21 -5.80
N LEU A 6 2.48 8.35 -6.21
CA LEU A 6 2.76 7.10 -6.93
C LEU A 6 2.38 7.23 -8.40
N ASP A 7 3.28 6.86 -9.31
CA ASP A 7 2.92 6.69 -10.71
C ASP A 7 2.02 5.47 -10.91
N ILE A 8 1.13 5.54 -11.91
CA ILE A 8 0.10 4.51 -12.11
C ILE A 8 0.70 3.13 -12.44
N ASP A 9 1.83 3.11 -13.15
CA ASP A 9 2.56 1.87 -13.46
C ASP A 9 3.09 1.20 -12.18
N VAL A 10 3.58 1.99 -11.22
CA VAL A 10 3.96 1.51 -9.89
C VAL A 10 2.75 0.93 -9.18
N VAL A 11 1.60 1.61 -9.21
CA VAL A 11 0.37 1.10 -8.60
C VAL A 11 -0.02 -0.26 -9.18
N PHE A 12 0.01 -0.44 -10.49
CA PHE A 12 -0.29 -1.73 -11.12
C PHE A 12 0.69 -2.83 -10.70
N GLN A 13 1.98 -2.51 -10.61
CA GLN A 13 2.99 -3.46 -10.15
C GLN A 13 2.78 -3.86 -8.69
N LEU A 14 2.49 -2.89 -7.80
CA LEU A 14 2.20 -3.14 -6.39
C LEU A 14 0.97 -4.04 -6.21
N VAL A 15 -0.12 -3.75 -6.93
CA VAL A 15 -1.33 -4.58 -6.92
C VAL A 15 -1.05 -5.98 -7.46
N GLY A 16 -0.29 -6.08 -8.55
CA GLY A 16 0.10 -7.35 -9.15
C GLY A 16 0.97 -8.20 -8.22
N SER A 17 1.91 -7.60 -7.49
CA SER A 17 2.74 -8.30 -6.52
C SER A 17 1.94 -8.68 -5.27
N ALA A 18 1.04 -7.82 -4.80
CA ALA A 18 0.20 -8.07 -3.64
C ALA A 18 -0.76 -9.24 -3.86
N THR A 19 -1.47 -9.25 -4.99
CA THR A 19 -2.43 -10.32 -5.34
C THR A 19 -1.75 -11.67 -5.50
N LYS A 20 -0.58 -11.73 -6.14
CA LYS A 20 0.20 -12.98 -6.31
C LYS A 20 0.77 -13.53 -5.01
N SER A 21 0.90 -12.69 -3.99
CA SER A 21 1.57 -13.08 -2.75
C SER A 21 0.62 -13.64 -1.70
N ILE A 22 -0.71 -13.54 -1.86
CA ILE A 22 -1.71 -14.08 -0.89
C ILE A 22 -1.59 -15.61 -0.81
N PRO A 23 -1.53 -16.22 0.40
CA PRO A 23 -1.70 -15.64 1.74
C PRO A 23 -0.41 -15.12 2.42
N GLY A 24 0.72 -15.10 1.71
CA GLY A 24 2.00 -14.56 2.18
C GLY A 24 2.13 -13.04 2.05
N THR A 25 3.37 -12.56 2.22
CA THR A 25 3.71 -11.13 2.26
C THR A 25 4.58 -10.75 1.05
N ALA A 26 4.15 -9.74 0.30
CA ALA A 26 4.97 -9.10 -0.71
C ALA A 26 5.83 -8.00 -0.08
N TYR A 27 7.07 -7.89 -0.57
CA TYR A 27 8.01 -6.86 -0.18
C TYR A 27 8.57 -6.17 -1.42
N GLY A 28 9.00 -4.93 -1.27
CA GLY A 28 9.74 -4.25 -2.32
C GLY A 28 10.29 -2.89 -1.92
N VAL A 29 10.96 -2.26 -2.87
CA VAL A 29 11.48 -0.91 -2.74
C VAL A 29 10.93 -0.08 -3.89
N LEU A 30 10.38 1.08 -3.57
CA LEU A 30 10.01 2.08 -4.55
C LEU A 30 11.21 2.99 -4.78
N LEU A 31 11.49 3.25 -6.06
CA LEU A 31 12.49 4.22 -6.46
C LEU A 31 11.83 5.43 -7.13
N GLY A 32 12.50 6.57 -7.04
CA GLY A 32 12.07 7.79 -7.69
C GLY A 32 12.88 8.97 -7.17
N ALA A 33 12.22 10.12 -7.02
CA ALA A 33 12.89 11.35 -6.64
C ALA A 33 12.06 12.18 -5.67
N ARG A 34 12.75 12.93 -4.82
CA ARG A 34 12.14 13.93 -3.96
C ARG A 34 12.03 15.25 -4.73
N SER A 35 10.84 15.53 -5.26
CA SER A 35 10.56 16.74 -6.05
C SER A 35 10.63 18.03 -5.20
N SER A 36 10.25 17.95 -3.92
CA SER A 36 10.30 19.06 -2.98
C SER A 36 10.37 18.57 -1.53
N GLU A 37 10.50 19.48 -0.56
CA GLU A 37 10.45 19.12 0.85
C GLU A 37 9.11 18.45 1.25
N THR A 38 8.03 18.78 0.53
CA THR A 38 6.67 18.35 0.80
C THR A 38 6.16 17.25 -0.12
N GLU A 39 6.92 16.87 -1.15
CA GLU A 39 6.47 15.89 -2.15
C GLU A 39 7.61 14.98 -2.59
N THR A 40 7.34 13.68 -2.55
CA THR A 40 8.22 12.64 -3.07
C THR A 40 7.45 11.80 -4.08
N ARG A 41 8.05 11.57 -5.24
CA ARG A 41 7.42 10.81 -6.33
C ARG A 41 8.11 9.47 -6.49
N ALA A 42 7.33 8.40 -6.53
CA ALA A 42 7.79 7.07 -6.87
C ALA A 42 7.37 6.71 -8.30
N SER A 43 8.35 6.42 -9.13
CA SER A 43 8.20 6.10 -10.56
C SER A 43 8.53 4.64 -10.87
N GLU A 44 9.23 3.94 -9.97
CA GLU A 44 9.66 2.57 -10.19
C GLU A 44 9.39 1.70 -8.95
N PHE A 45 9.18 0.40 -9.18
CA PHE A 45 9.03 -0.59 -8.12
C PHE A 45 9.92 -1.80 -8.35
N LEU A 46 10.64 -2.18 -7.30
CA LEU A 46 11.47 -3.36 -7.25
C LEU A 46 10.90 -4.34 -6.24
N GLN A 47 10.33 -5.43 -6.73
CA GLN A 47 9.93 -6.53 -5.85
C GLN A 47 11.18 -7.20 -5.27
N VAL A 48 11.21 -7.38 -3.96
CA VAL A 48 12.26 -8.15 -3.27
C VAL A 48 11.68 -9.45 -2.72
N SER A 49 12.52 -10.46 -2.57
CA SER A 49 12.06 -11.80 -2.20
C SER A 49 11.82 -11.92 -0.70
N ARG A 50 12.59 -11.17 0.11
CA ARG A 50 12.53 -11.19 1.57
C ARG A 50 12.74 -9.80 2.17
N LEU A 51 12.19 -9.64 3.37
CA LEU A 51 12.42 -8.49 4.23
C LEU A 51 13.92 -8.40 4.57
N GLY A 52 14.56 -7.31 4.13
CA GLY A 52 15.99 -7.05 4.38
C GLY A 52 16.96 -7.58 3.32
N ASP A 53 16.49 -8.04 2.16
CA ASP A 53 17.37 -8.35 1.03
C ASP A 53 18.25 -7.13 0.65
N ASN A 54 19.54 -7.36 0.40
CA ASN A 54 20.45 -6.29 0.00
C ASN A 54 20.14 -5.85 -1.44
N THR A 55 19.56 -4.67 -1.58
CA THR A 55 19.16 -4.08 -2.86
C THR A 55 20.24 -3.20 -3.50
N ALA A 56 21.38 -2.98 -2.83
CA ALA A 56 22.44 -2.07 -3.31
C ALA A 56 22.96 -2.38 -4.74
N PRO A 57 23.18 -3.65 -5.16
CA PRO A 57 23.62 -3.95 -6.52
C PRO A 57 22.57 -3.67 -7.60
N LEU A 58 21.29 -3.82 -7.26
CA LEU A 58 20.17 -3.56 -8.17
C LEU A 58 19.93 -2.05 -8.29
N GLN A 59 20.04 -1.34 -7.17
CA GLN A 59 19.97 0.12 -7.09
C GLN A 59 21.07 0.80 -7.90
N SER A 60 22.32 0.33 -7.78
CA SER A 60 23.43 0.90 -8.57
C SER A 60 23.23 0.68 -10.07
N THR A 61 22.64 -0.45 -10.46
CA THR A 61 22.31 -0.75 -11.86
C THR A 61 21.18 0.17 -12.37
N LEU A 62 20.14 0.40 -11.57
CA LEU A 62 19.03 1.28 -11.96
C LEU A 62 19.44 2.74 -11.97
N ARG A 63 20.26 3.20 -11.02
CA ARG A 63 20.82 4.55 -11.06
C ARG A 63 21.66 4.78 -12.33
N ALA A 64 22.40 3.76 -12.77
CA ALA A 64 23.18 3.83 -14.00
C ALA A 64 22.33 3.83 -15.29
N LEU A 65 21.12 3.26 -15.26
CA LEU A 65 20.25 3.12 -16.44
C LEU A 65 19.16 4.21 -16.52
N CYS A 66 18.56 4.55 -15.37
CA CYS A 66 17.38 5.42 -15.24
C CYS A 66 17.72 6.82 -14.72
N GLY A 67 18.95 7.07 -14.25
CA GLY A 67 19.36 8.36 -13.66
C GLY A 67 19.12 8.44 -12.15
N ASP A 68 18.73 9.60 -11.64
CA ASP A 68 18.47 9.86 -10.20
C ASP A 68 17.21 9.12 -9.71
N SER A 69 17.32 7.80 -9.57
CA SER A 69 16.28 6.90 -9.06
C SER A 69 16.72 6.42 -7.68
N ASP A 70 16.45 7.24 -6.67
CA ASP A 70 16.79 6.98 -5.29
C ASP A 70 15.68 6.19 -4.57
N PRO A 71 16.03 5.38 -3.56
CA PRO A 71 15.03 4.74 -2.71
C PRO A 71 14.16 5.78 -2.02
N VAL A 72 12.85 5.75 -2.31
CA VAL A 72 11.87 6.68 -1.73
C VAL A 72 10.92 6.00 -0.76
N ALA A 73 10.63 4.71 -0.94
CA ALA A 73 9.80 3.98 0.02
C ALA A 73 10.17 2.50 0.10
N TYR A 74 9.99 1.91 1.28
CA TYR A 74 9.92 0.47 1.46
C TYR A 74 8.46 0.02 1.39
N PHE A 75 8.16 -0.99 0.58
CA PHE A 75 6.82 -1.55 0.42
C PHE A 75 6.67 -2.88 1.14
N VAL A 76 5.52 -3.05 1.80
CA VAL A 76 5.13 -4.33 2.40
C VAL A 76 3.62 -4.49 2.36
N THR A 77 3.13 -5.67 1.98
CA THR A 77 1.71 -5.99 2.15
C THR A 77 1.43 -6.33 3.59
N VAL A 78 0.43 -5.69 4.20
CA VAL A 78 0.07 -5.94 5.60
C VAL A 78 -1.41 -6.25 5.66
N PRO A 79 -1.80 -7.51 5.93
CA PRO A 79 -3.20 -7.80 6.17
C PRO A 79 -3.64 -7.14 7.47
N ASP A 80 -4.79 -6.48 7.42
CA ASP A 80 -5.51 -5.91 8.57
C ASP A 80 -4.87 -4.72 9.29
N HIS A 81 -3.71 -4.19 8.87
CA HIS A 81 -2.95 -3.12 9.56
C HIS A 81 -2.63 -3.37 11.06
N LEU A 82 -2.97 -4.56 11.58
CA LEU A 82 -2.74 -4.95 12.98
C LEU A 82 -1.24 -5.02 13.32
N TYR A 83 -0.40 -5.36 12.34
CA TYR A 83 1.05 -5.52 12.52
C TYR A 83 1.79 -4.20 12.69
N LEU A 84 1.21 -3.06 12.31
CA LEU A 84 1.77 -1.75 12.62
C LEU A 84 1.70 -1.42 14.12
N ARG A 85 1.25 -2.33 14.99
CA ARG A 85 1.29 -2.23 16.45
C ARG A 85 2.01 -3.40 17.15
N ASP A 86 2.57 -4.33 16.37
CA ASP A 86 3.54 -5.31 16.87
C ASP A 86 4.92 -4.62 16.88
N ASP A 87 5.48 -4.42 18.07
CA ASP A 87 6.78 -3.77 18.25
C ASP A 87 7.87 -4.47 17.42
N THR A 88 7.77 -5.79 17.24
CA THR A 88 8.72 -6.58 16.45
C THR A 88 8.64 -6.22 14.98
N PHE A 89 7.43 -6.13 14.44
CA PHE A 89 7.20 -5.76 13.05
C PHE A 89 7.56 -4.29 12.80
N GLN A 90 7.17 -3.38 13.71
CA GLN A 90 7.58 -1.98 13.64
C GLN A 90 9.10 -1.84 13.65
N ASN A 91 9.79 -2.50 14.59
CA ASN A 91 11.25 -2.45 14.68
C ASN A 91 11.91 -3.01 13.43
N THR A 92 11.35 -4.05 12.83
CA THR A 92 11.86 -4.61 11.58
C THR A 92 11.67 -3.63 10.43
N CYS A 93 10.50 -3.01 10.30
CA CYS A 93 10.26 -1.96 9.30
C CYS A 93 11.17 -0.74 9.50
N LYS A 94 11.37 -0.30 10.76
CA LYS A 94 12.32 0.77 11.11
C LYS A 94 13.73 0.41 10.66
N ASN A 95 14.16 -0.84 10.85
CA ASN A 95 15.49 -1.30 10.39
C ASN A 95 15.58 -1.32 8.87
N CYS A 96 14.54 -1.77 8.15
CA CYS A 96 14.55 -1.75 6.69
C CYS A 96 14.61 -0.32 6.13
N VAL A 97 13.80 0.60 6.66
CA VAL A 97 13.84 2.03 6.28
C VAL A 97 15.22 2.62 6.61
N ARG A 98 15.75 2.35 7.80
CA ARG A 98 17.08 2.82 8.21
C ARG A 98 18.19 2.26 7.33
N ASN A 99 18.16 0.98 6.97
CA ASN A 99 19.16 0.37 6.10
C ASN A 99 19.17 1.00 4.70
N LEU A 100 18.01 1.45 4.19
CA LEU A 100 17.93 2.17 2.92
C LEU A 100 18.59 3.54 3.00
N VAL A 101 18.48 4.23 4.15
CA VAL A 101 19.10 5.53 4.44
C VAL A 101 20.61 5.37 4.71
N GLU A 102 21.00 4.50 5.65
CA GLU A 102 22.40 4.30 6.04
C GLU A 102 23.24 3.64 4.94
N GLY A 103 22.63 2.79 4.12
CA GLY A 103 23.27 2.18 2.95
C GLY A 103 23.48 3.13 1.78
N ASN A 104 22.85 4.32 1.79
CA ASN A 104 22.92 5.31 0.73
C ASN A 104 23.06 6.73 1.30
N CYS A 105 24.30 7.25 1.37
CA CYS A 105 24.63 8.55 1.97
C CYS A 105 23.95 9.80 1.34
N VAL A 106 23.12 9.63 0.31
CA VAL A 106 22.40 10.70 -0.41
C VAL A 106 20.92 10.75 -0.01
N VAL A 107 20.38 9.69 0.59
CA VAL A 107 18.97 9.59 0.94
C VAL A 107 18.78 10.02 2.38
N ASP A 108 18.04 11.11 2.60
CA ASP A 108 17.73 11.63 3.93
C ASP A 108 16.31 11.28 4.41
N PHE A 109 15.46 10.80 3.49
CA PHE A 109 14.03 10.66 3.71
C PHE A 109 13.43 9.47 2.95
N VAL A 110 12.81 8.52 3.66
CA VAL A 110 12.22 7.30 3.09
C VAL A 110 10.89 6.99 3.78
N PHE A 111 9.89 6.61 2.99
CA PHE A 111 8.59 6.17 3.49
C PHE A 111 8.54 4.66 3.76
N LEU A 112 7.62 4.25 4.62
CA LEU A 112 7.08 2.89 4.66
C LEU A 112 5.70 2.93 4.01
N LEU A 113 5.54 2.26 2.86
CA LEU A 113 4.26 2.11 2.16
C LEU A 113 3.67 0.74 2.47
N THR A 114 2.42 0.70 2.94
CA THR A 114 1.67 -0.53 3.15
C THR A 114 0.46 -0.61 2.23
N LEU A 115 0.09 -1.85 1.88
CA LEU A 115 -1.15 -2.17 1.17
C LEU A 115 -1.81 -3.37 1.85
N ASP A 116 -3.11 -3.28 2.11
CA ASP A 116 -3.90 -4.41 2.57
C ASP A 116 -4.37 -5.24 1.35
N PRO A 117 -3.78 -6.42 1.10
CA PRO A 117 -4.07 -7.19 -0.12
C PRO A 117 -5.50 -7.74 -0.14
N TYR A 118 -6.15 -7.91 1.01
CA TYR A 118 -7.53 -8.40 1.08
C TYR A 118 -8.54 -7.32 0.70
N MET A 119 -8.20 -6.04 0.90
CA MET A 119 -9.05 -4.92 0.48
C MET A 119 -9.19 -4.83 -1.05
N LEU A 120 -8.21 -5.38 -1.78
CA LEU A 120 -8.24 -5.43 -3.25
C LEU A 120 -9.40 -6.27 -3.80
N GLU A 121 -9.82 -7.32 -3.08
CA GLU A 121 -10.99 -8.14 -3.49
C GLU A 121 -12.30 -7.34 -3.51
N PHE A 122 -12.33 -6.24 -2.75
CA PHE A 122 -13.45 -5.31 -2.67
C PHE A 122 -13.29 -4.10 -3.61
N GLY A 123 -12.25 -4.09 -4.45
CA GLY A 123 -11.91 -2.95 -5.30
C GLY A 123 -11.35 -1.75 -4.52
N ILE A 124 -10.89 -1.94 -3.30
CA ILE A 124 -10.37 -0.89 -2.43
C ILE A 124 -8.84 -0.92 -2.44
N LEU A 125 -8.23 0.17 -2.92
CA LEU A 125 -6.79 0.42 -2.81
C LEU A 125 -6.50 1.11 -1.47
N ASP A 126 -6.29 0.31 -0.41
CA ASP A 126 -5.97 0.82 0.93
C ASP A 126 -4.45 0.99 1.12
N PHE A 127 -3.89 1.97 0.40
CA PHE A 127 -2.51 2.38 0.59
C PHE A 127 -2.35 3.28 1.82
N LYS A 128 -1.33 3.02 2.62
CA LYS A 128 -0.93 3.92 3.72
C LYS A 128 0.56 4.15 3.69
N ALA A 129 0.98 5.40 3.80
CA ALA A 129 2.38 5.74 3.95
C ALA A 129 2.67 6.20 5.38
N PHE A 130 3.87 5.88 5.84
CA PHE A 130 4.37 6.30 7.14
C PHE A 130 5.79 6.83 6.98
N THR A 131 6.13 7.85 7.76
CA THR A 131 7.47 8.43 7.84
C THR A 131 7.96 8.33 9.27
N LEU A 132 9.27 8.22 9.47
CA LEU A 132 9.84 8.26 10.81
C LEU A 132 9.96 9.71 11.28
N ASP A 133 9.30 10.02 12.38
CA ASP A 133 9.45 11.30 13.04
C ASP A 133 10.87 11.45 13.60
N ALA A 134 11.48 12.61 13.36
CA ALA A 134 12.89 12.83 13.66
C ALA A 134 13.17 12.82 15.17
N GLU A 135 12.23 13.33 15.97
CA GLU A 135 12.35 13.50 17.43
C GLU A 135 11.95 12.24 18.18
N THR A 136 10.76 11.71 17.89
CA THR A 136 10.17 10.57 18.60
C THR A 136 10.63 9.22 18.08
N LYS A 137 11.17 9.16 16.84
CA LYS A 137 11.51 7.91 16.14
C LYS A 137 10.31 6.95 15.98
N GLU A 138 9.10 7.49 16.03
CA GLU A 138 7.86 6.76 15.78
C GLU A 138 7.39 6.97 14.33
N PHE A 139 6.59 6.04 13.84
CA PHE A 139 5.97 6.17 12.53
C PHE A 139 4.78 7.12 12.63
N VAL A 140 4.80 8.17 11.80
CA VAL A 140 3.70 9.10 11.62
C VAL A 140 3.11 8.89 10.23
N GLU A 141 1.79 8.83 10.14
CA GLU A 141 1.08 8.65 8.88
C GLU A 141 1.34 9.85 7.94
N ALA A 142 1.54 9.55 6.67
CA ALA A 142 1.76 10.51 5.60
C ALA A 142 0.74 10.28 4.49
N SER A 143 0.48 11.33 3.72
CA SER A 143 -0.48 11.26 2.61
C SER A 143 0.09 10.43 1.46
N VAL A 144 -0.76 9.62 0.82
CA VAL A 144 -0.46 8.91 -0.42
C VAL A 144 -1.41 9.39 -1.50
N GLU A 145 -0.87 9.76 -2.65
CA GLU A 145 -1.63 10.19 -3.81
C GLU A 145 -1.19 9.41 -5.05
N ILE A 146 -2.11 9.15 -5.97
CA ILE A 146 -1.79 8.55 -7.27
C ILE A 146 -1.67 9.69 -8.28
N SER A 147 -0.55 9.75 -9.00
CA SER A 147 -0.29 10.81 -9.97
C SER A 147 -1.34 10.83 -11.08
N SER A 148 -2.15 11.89 -11.12
CA SER A 148 -3.12 12.14 -12.20
C SER A 148 -2.47 12.62 -13.49
N ASP A 149 -1.26 13.19 -13.39
CA ASP A 149 -0.66 14.01 -14.44
C ASP A 149 0.30 13.21 -15.33
N SER A 150 0.58 11.96 -14.93
CA SER A 150 1.43 11.04 -15.68
C SER A 150 0.87 10.77 -17.09
N TYR A 151 1.79 10.55 -18.03
CA TYR A 151 1.43 10.27 -19.43
C TYR A 151 0.65 8.94 -19.52
N GLU A 152 1.07 7.98 -18.71
CA GLU A 152 0.51 6.66 -18.51
C GLU A 152 -0.94 6.74 -18.01
N MET A 153 -1.23 7.63 -17.05
CA MET A 153 -2.60 7.86 -16.58
C MET A 153 -3.50 8.40 -17.71
N LYS A 154 -3.00 9.34 -18.52
CA LYS A 154 -3.75 9.88 -19.67
C LYS A 154 -4.02 8.80 -20.73
N GLN A 155 -3.04 7.93 -20.97
CA GLN A 155 -3.23 6.77 -21.84
C GLN A 155 -4.24 5.78 -21.28
N LEU A 156 -4.17 5.46 -19.99
CA LEU A 156 -5.13 4.58 -19.32
C LEU A 156 -6.57 5.12 -19.45
N LEU A 157 -6.77 6.40 -19.18
CA LEU A 157 -8.09 7.03 -19.33
C LEU A 157 -8.60 7.00 -20.77
N THR A 158 -7.70 7.18 -21.75
CA THR A 158 -8.03 7.04 -23.18
C THR A 158 -8.45 5.61 -23.51
N LEU A 159 -7.67 4.62 -23.06
CA LEU A 159 -7.96 3.20 -23.24
C LEU A 159 -9.30 2.81 -22.60
N LEU A 160 -9.57 3.24 -21.37
CA LEU A 160 -10.83 2.96 -20.68
C LEU A 160 -12.03 3.55 -21.40
N ARG A 161 -11.92 4.77 -21.92
CA ARG A 161 -12.99 5.40 -22.71
C ARG A 161 -13.26 4.66 -24.01
N ASP A 162 -12.21 4.16 -24.65
CA ASP A 162 -12.30 3.57 -25.97
C ASP A 162 -12.53 2.04 -25.91
N THR A 163 -12.61 1.45 -24.71
CA THR A 163 -12.87 0.01 -24.48
C THR A 163 -14.35 -0.24 -24.17
N PRO A 164 -15.11 -0.91 -25.07
CA PRO A 164 -16.51 -1.26 -24.82
C PRO A 164 -16.66 -2.14 -23.58
N GLY A 165 -17.59 -1.80 -22.69
CA GLY A 165 -17.83 -2.53 -21.44
C GLY A 165 -16.89 -2.18 -20.29
N ALA A 166 -15.92 -1.27 -20.46
CA ALA A 166 -15.13 -0.75 -19.34
C ALA A 166 -15.99 0.00 -18.31
N GLU A 167 -17.16 0.49 -18.71
CA GLU A 167 -18.21 1.02 -17.81
C GLU A 167 -18.66 0.01 -16.73
N PHE A 168 -18.50 -1.29 -16.96
CA PHE A 168 -18.73 -2.34 -15.95
C PHE A 168 -17.54 -2.52 -14.99
N LEU A 169 -16.33 -2.11 -15.39
CA LEU A 169 -15.13 -2.07 -14.53
C LEU A 169 -15.11 -0.83 -13.62
N VAL A 170 -15.80 0.24 -14.02
CA VAL A 170 -15.98 1.48 -13.22
C VAL A 170 -17.10 1.31 -12.18
N LYS A 171 -18.03 0.37 -12.39
CA LYS A 171 -18.94 -0.06 -11.31
C LYS A 171 -18.13 -0.84 -10.30
N SER A 172 -18.21 -0.46 -9.01
CA SER A 172 -17.59 -1.22 -7.92
C SER A 172 -17.89 -2.70 -8.13
N PRO A 173 -16.87 -3.57 -8.29
CA PRO A 173 -17.12 -4.99 -8.49
C PRO A 173 -18.01 -5.44 -7.34
N LEU A 174 -19.10 -6.16 -7.62
CA LEU A 174 -19.88 -6.78 -6.55
C LEU A 174 -18.92 -7.71 -5.82
N PRO A 175 -18.56 -7.41 -4.56
CA PRO A 175 -17.67 -8.25 -3.78
C PRO A 175 -18.21 -9.67 -3.74
N ASN A 176 -17.30 -10.63 -3.75
CA ASN A 176 -17.68 -12.01 -3.52
C ASN A 176 -18.34 -12.10 -2.13
N CYS A 177 -19.65 -12.30 -2.10
CA CYS A 177 -20.43 -12.34 -0.86
C CYS A 177 -19.91 -13.40 0.12
N ASN A 178 -19.31 -14.49 -0.37
CA ASN A 178 -18.73 -15.52 0.49
C ASN A 178 -17.45 -15.02 1.15
N ALA A 179 -16.53 -14.40 0.39
CA ALA A 179 -15.31 -13.80 0.92
C ALA A 179 -15.63 -12.65 1.91
N LEU A 180 -16.64 -11.83 1.60
CA LEU A 180 -17.14 -10.79 2.51
C LEU A 180 -17.67 -11.38 3.82
N THR A 181 -18.39 -12.50 3.74
CA THR A 181 -18.94 -13.18 4.92
C THR A 181 -17.84 -13.77 5.79
N GLU A 182 -16.87 -14.48 5.19
CA GLU A 182 -15.70 -15.04 5.88
C GLU A 182 -14.84 -13.93 6.54
N THR A 183 -14.64 -12.82 5.84
CA THR A 183 -13.94 -11.65 6.37
C THR A 183 -14.69 -11.06 7.56
N LEU A 184 -16.01 -10.85 7.44
CA LEU A 184 -16.84 -10.35 8.53
C LEU A 184 -16.82 -11.27 9.78
N GLU A 185 -16.80 -12.58 9.59
CA GLU A 185 -16.68 -13.55 10.68
C GLU A 185 -15.31 -13.50 11.35
N THR A 186 -14.24 -13.40 10.56
CA THR A 186 -12.86 -13.24 11.06
C THR A 186 -12.72 -11.99 11.92
N TYR A 187 -13.19 -10.85 11.42
CA TYR A 187 -13.16 -9.60 12.18
C TYR A 187 -13.99 -9.66 13.47
N LYS A 188 -15.16 -10.32 13.46
CA LYS A 188 -15.97 -10.52 14.67
C LYS A 188 -15.25 -11.39 15.70
N LYS A 189 -14.59 -12.46 15.25
CA LYS A 189 -13.79 -13.34 16.12
C LYS A 189 -12.62 -12.58 16.75
N LEU A 190 -11.85 -11.86 15.95
CA LEU A 190 -10.74 -11.02 16.43
C LEU A 190 -11.21 -9.96 17.44
N MET A 191 -12.38 -9.34 17.23
CA MET A 191 -12.97 -8.41 18.20
C MET A 191 -13.30 -9.04 19.56
N GLN A 192 -13.69 -10.32 19.57
CA GLN A 192 -13.98 -11.07 20.79
C GLN A 192 -12.69 -11.48 21.51
N GLU A 193 -11.68 -11.90 20.74
CA GLU A 193 -10.42 -12.45 21.26
C GLU A 193 -9.45 -11.36 21.76
N HIS A 194 -9.42 -10.19 21.14
CA HIS A 194 -8.51 -9.12 21.57
C HIS A 194 -8.97 -8.47 22.88
N SER A 195 -8.07 -8.27 23.84
CA SER A 195 -8.33 -7.56 25.11
C SER A 195 -8.13 -6.04 25.01
N ASN A 196 -7.46 -5.57 23.96
CA ASN A 196 -7.07 -4.17 23.78
C ASN A 196 -8.24 -3.32 23.22
N LYS A 197 -8.66 -2.30 23.98
CA LYS A 197 -9.79 -1.41 23.62
C LYS A 197 -9.56 -0.60 22.34
N ILE A 198 -8.32 -0.21 22.05
CA ILE A 198 -7.99 0.56 20.84
C ILE A 198 -8.05 -0.34 19.61
N ILE A 199 -7.59 -1.60 19.74
CA ILE A 199 -7.70 -2.61 18.67
C ILE A 199 -9.17 -2.91 18.38
N LYS A 200 -9.99 -3.11 19.43
CA LYS A 200 -11.44 -3.29 19.26
C LYS A 200 -12.11 -2.15 18.51
N LYS A 201 -11.70 -0.90 18.76
CA LYS A 201 -12.24 0.27 18.06
C LYS A 201 -11.92 0.24 16.56
N VAL A 202 -10.67 -0.02 16.19
CA VAL A 202 -10.25 -0.11 14.78
C VAL A 202 -10.95 -1.27 14.07
N LEU A 203 -11.02 -2.44 14.69
CA LEU A 203 -11.75 -3.59 14.16
C LEU A 203 -13.24 -3.29 13.99
N GLN A 204 -13.85 -2.56 14.93
CA GLN A 204 -15.24 -2.13 14.86
C GLN A 204 -15.47 -1.12 13.71
N ASP A 205 -14.56 -0.18 13.51
CA ASP A 205 -14.65 0.81 12.42
C ASP A 205 -14.54 0.11 11.05
N LYS A 206 -13.60 -0.83 10.90
CA LYS A 206 -13.51 -1.66 9.68
C LYS A 206 -14.75 -2.54 9.48
N LEU A 207 -15.27 -3.16 10.55
CA LEU A 207 -16.53 -3.92 10.51
C LEU A 207 -17.70 -3.06 10.05
N ASN A 208 -17.76 -1.80 10.48
CA ASN A 208 -18.79 -0.87 10.04
C ASN A 208 -18.68 -0.54 8.54
N VAL A 209 -17.46 -0.37 8.03
CA VAL A 209 -17.21 -0.17 6.59
C VAL A 209 -17.63 -1.41 5.80
N LEU A 210 -17.19 -2.60 6.20
CA LEU A 210 -17.53 -3.85 5.52
C LEU A 210 -19.03 -4.17 5.57
N ARG A 211 -19.72 -3.82 6.66
CA ARG A 211 -21.19 -3.91 6.74
C ARG A 211 -21.88 -2.95 5.79
N LYS A 212 -21.45 -1.69 5.71
CA LYS A 212 -21.99 -0.73 4.74
C LYS A 212 -21.80 -1.20 3.30
N VAL A 213 -20.64 -1.79 2.99
CA VAL A 213 -20.38 -2.42 1.69
C VAL A 213 -21.35 -3.59 1.46
N LYS A 214 -21.52 -4.49 2.44
CA LYS A 214 -22.53 -5.57 2.38
C LYS A 214 -23.94 -5.04 2.09
N ASP A 215 -24.38 -4.02 2.82
CA ASP A 215 -25.73 -3.48 2.69
C ASP A 215 -25.94 -2.83 1.32
N SER A 216 -24.90 -2.17 0.79
CA SER A 216 -24.91 -1.57 -0.56
C SER A 216 -25.00 -2.62 -1.67
N ILE A 217 -24.33 -3.76 -1.49
CA ILE A 217 -24.41 -4.92 -2.41
C ILE A 217 -25.82 -5.50 -2.42
N LEU A 218 -26.40 -5.72 -1.23
CA LEU A 218 -27.75 -6.28 -1.11
C LEU A 218 -28.80 -5.36 -1.75
N ALA A 219 -28.68 -4.05 -1.52
CA ALA A 219 -29.54 -3.05 -2.14
C ALA A 219 -29.39 -3.03 -3.68
N PHE A 220 -28.17 -3.19 -4.20
CA PHE A 220 -27.92 -3.26 -5.65
C PHE A 220 -28.51 -4.53 -6.29
N LEU A 221 -28.46 -5.67 -5.58
CA LEU A 221 -28.97 -6.95 -6.06
C LEU A 221 -30.51 -7.08 -6.01
N GLY A 222 -31.22 -6.07 -5.50
CA GLY A 222 -32.69 -6.03 -5.52
C GLY A 222 -33.36 -6.81 -4.38
N GLN A 223 -32.80 -6.75 -3.16
CA GLN A 223 -33.54 -7.02 -1.91
C GLN A 223 -33.94 -5.71 -1.22
#